data_AF-A0A9C9TH86-F1
#
_entry.id   AF-A0A9C9TH86-F1
#
_cell.length_a   1.000
_cell.length_b   1.000
_cell.length_c   1.000
_cell.angle_alpha   90.00
_cell.angle_beta   90.00
_cell.angle_gamma   90.00
#
_symmetry.space_group_name_H-M   'P 1'
#
loop_
_entity.id
_entity.type
_entity.pdbx_description
1 polymer ?
#
loop_
_entity_poly.entity_id
_entity_poly.type
_entity_poly.pdbx_seq_one_letter_code
_entity_poly.pdbx_strand_id
1 'polypeptide(L)'
;MRSAIATSSYRGDFERCRLLCESIDRRVTGFTRHLILVEAGDIALFRQLAGPKREIVDERELLPRWLRPFPDPLSFGRRRIWLSVYGPPLRGWHVQQLRRLAIAAAIEEEV
;
A
#
# COMPACT_ATOMS: atom_id res chain seq x y z
N MET A 1 -7.67 4.43 -23.29
CA MET A 1 -6.68 4.44 -22.18
C MET A 1 -7.33 3.79 -20.97
N ARG A 2 -6.65 2.84 -20.33
CA ARG A 2 -7.06 2.25 -19.05
C ARG A 2 -6.15 2.82 -17.99
N SER A 3 -6.70 3.55 -17.02
CA SER A 3 -5.94 4.19 -15.94
C SER A 3 -6.28 3.55 -14.61
N ALA A 4 -5.26 3.27 -13.80
CA ALA A 4 -5.41 2.77 -12.44
C ALA A 4 -5.04 3.85 -11.42
N ILE A 5 -5.68 3.83 -10.26
CA ILE A 5 -5.34 4.67 -9.12
C ILE A 5 -4.60 3.80 -8.11
N ALA A 6 -3.41 4.20 -7.67
CA ALA A 6 -2.67 3.49 -6.64
C ALA A 6 -2.50 4.35 -5.38
N THR A 7 -2.96 3.84 -4.24
CA THR A 7 -2.88 4.50 -2.94
C THR A 7 -2.05 3.64 -1.99
N SER A 8 -0.86 4.11 -1.58
CA SER A 8 -0.11 3.48 -0.49
C SER A 8 -0.65 3.94 0.86
N SER A 9 -1.04 2.99 1.72
CA SER A 9 -1.57 3.31 3.06
C SER A 9 -1.00 2.36 4.13
N TYR A 10 -1.29 2.65 5.39
CA TYR A 10 -0.97 1.84 6.55
C TYR A 10 -2.00 2.08 7.65
N ARG A 11 -2.00 1.25 8.70
CA ARG A 11 -2.95 1.31 9.83
C ARG A 11 -3.23 2.71 10.39
N GLY A 12 -2.20 3.54 10.52
CA GLY A 12 -2.34 4.89 11.10
C GLY A 12 -3.16 5.86 10.25
N ASP A 13 -3.31 5.58 8.97
CA ASP A 13 -4.08 6.39 8.01
C ASP A 13 -5.35 5.69 7.52
N PHE A 14 -5.80 4.63 8.21
CA PHE A 14 -6.96 3.85 7.79
C PHE A 14 -8.21 4.72 7.56
N GLU A 15 -8.58 5.57 8.53
CA GLU A 15 -9.77 6.43 8.38
C GLU A 15 -9.62 7.46 7.25
N ARG A 16 -8.42 8.00 7.03
CA ARG A 16 -8.16 8.91 5.90
C ARG A 16 -8.30 8.17 4.57
N CYS A 17 -7.81 6.94 4.50
CA CYS A 17 -7.93 6.09 3.32
C CYS A 17 -9.40 5.71 3.06
N ARG A 18 -10.18 5.42 4.11
CA ARG A 18 -11.63 5.18 4.00
C ARG A 18 -12.37 6.39 3.44
N LEU A 19 -12.04 7.60 3.89
CA LEU A 19 -12.62 8.84 3.34
C LEU A 19 -12.21 9.08 1.87
N LEU A 20 -10.94 8.84 1.53
CA LEU A 20 -10.46 8.91 0.16
C LEU A 20 -11.22 7.93 -0.75
N CYS A 21 -11.40 6.71 -0.27
CA CYS A 21 -12.18 5.67 -0.94
C CYS A 21 -13.60 6.14 -1.26
N GLU A 22 -14.33 6.65 -0.27
CA GLU A 22 -15.68 7.18 -0.46
C GLU A 22 -15.70 8.35 -1.46
N SER A 23 -14.71 9.25 -1.40
CA SER A 23 -14.60 10.37 -2.34
C SER A 23 -14.39 9.89 -3.78
N ILE A 24 -13.47 8.93 -3.99
CA ILE A 24 -13.19 8.34 -5.30
C ILE A 24 -14.46 7.71 -5.87
N ASP A 25 -15.17 6.90 -5.08
CA ASP A 25 -16.37 6.20 -5.54
C ASP A 25 -17.49 7.17 -5.96
N ARG A 26 -17.61 8.31 -5.28
CA ARG A 26 -18.64 9.31 -5.55
C ARG A 26 -18.29 10.28 -6.67
N ARG A 27 -17.00 10.53 -6.94
CA ARG A 27 -16.56 11.70 -7.72
C ARG A 27 -15.63 11.40 -8.88
N VAL A 28 -14.95 10.26 -8.87
CA VAL A 28 -13.94 9.95 -9.89
C VAL A 28 -14.49 8.92 -10.86
N THR A 29 -14.36 9.19 -12.15
CA THR A 29 -14.80 8.30 -13.23
C THR A 29 -13.63 8.01 -14.18
N GLY A 30 -13.80 7.05 -15.09
CA GLY A 30 -12.80 6.74 -16.13
C GLY A 30 -11.64 5.82 -15.71
N PHE A 31 -11.47 5.53 -14.42
CA PHE A 31 -10.48 4.54 -13.96
C PHE A 31 -11.01 3.10 -14.01
N THR A 32 -10.10 2.15 -14.24
CA THR A 32 -10.41 0.71 -14.25
C THR A 32 -10.38 0.13 -12.84
N ARG A 33 -9.31 0.44 -12.08
CA ARG A 33 -9.02 -0.16 -10.78
C ARG A 33 -8.45 0.88 -9.80
N HIS A 34 -8.79 0.72 -8.52
CA HIS A 34 -8.17 1.44 -7.42
C HIS A 34 -7.45 0.42 -6.52
N LEU A 35 -6.13 0.50 -6.49
CA LEU A 35 -5.25 -0.41 -5.77
C LEU A 35 -4.81 0.23 -4.46
N ILE A 36 -5.17 -0.36 -3.33
CA ILE A 36 -4.66 0.07 -2.02
C ILE A 36 -3.50 -0.84 -1.63
N LEU A 37 -2.30 -0.28 -1.55
CA LEU A 37 -1.08 -1.00 -1.25
C LEU A 37 -0.77 -0.91 0.25
N VAL A 38 -0.81 -2.04 0.95
CA VAL A 38 -0.63 -2.08 2.41
C VAL A 38 0.37 -3.14 2.85
N GLU A 39 0.86 -3.00 4.07
CA GLU A 39 1.65 -4.03 4.74
C GLU A 39 0.81 -5.30 4.95
N ALA A 40 1.42 -6.48 4.85
CA ALA A 40 0.78 -7.77 5.14
C ALA A 40 0.00 -7.79 6.46
N GLY A 41 0.55 -7.18 7.53
CA GLY A 41 -0.10 -7.11 8.85
C GLY A 41 -1.37 -6.23 8.90
N ASP A 42 -1.56 -5.38 7.89
CA ASP A 42 -2.70 -4.47 7.78
C ASP A 42 -3.76 -4.97 6.78
N ILE A 43 -3.50 -6.05 6.04
CA ILE A 43 -4.43 -6.61 5.04
C ILE A 43 -5.80 -6.89 5.63
N ALA A 44 -5.87 -7.55 6.79
CA ALA A 44 -7.13 -7.87 7.44
C ALA A 44 -7.95 -6.62 7.78
N LEU A 45 -7.28 -5.54 8.20
CA LEU A 45 -7.93 -4.27 8.49
C LEU A 45 -8.44 -3.60 7.20
N PHE A 46 -7.65 -3.61 6.13
CA PHE A 46 -8.01 -2.91 4.89
C PHE A 46 -8.98 -3.67 3.99
N ARG A 47 -9.11 -5.00 4.16
CA ARG A 47 -10.07 -5.83 3.39
C ARG A 47 -11.50 -5.30 3.40
N GLN A 48 -11.92 -4.66 4.49
CA GLN A 48 -13.25 -4.06 4.57
C GLN A 48 -13.47 -2.87 3.61
N LEU A 49 -12.39 -2.28 3.07
CA LEU A 49 -12.46 -1.22 2.06
C LEU A 49 -12.52 -1.77 0.63
N ALA A 50 -12.37 -3.08 0.42
CA ALA A 50 -12.48 -3.67 -0.90
C ALA A 50 -13.88 -3.43 -1.51
N GLY A 51 -13.95 -3.38 -2.83
CA GLY A 51 -15.21 -3.12 -3.54
C GLY A 51 -15.12 -3.50 -5.01
N PRO A 52 -16.14 -3.21 -5.83
CA PRO A 52 -16.24 -3.69 -7.21
C PRO A 52 -15.06 -3.31 -8.12
N LYS A 53 -14.43 -2.16 -7.86
CA LYS A 53 -13.24 -1.67 -8.58
C LYS A 53 -12.04 -1.46 -7.67
N ARG A 54 -12.13 -1.86 -6.40
CA ARG A 54 -11.12 -1.57 -5.39
C ARG A 54 -10.54 -2.84 -4.81
N GLU A 55 -9.23 -2.93 -4.89
CA GLU A 55 -8.47 -4.11 -4.49
C GLU A 55 -7.43 -3.74 -3.45
N ILE A 56 -7.26 -4.63 -2.48
CA ILE A 56 -6.26 -4.49 -1.44
C ILE A 56 -5.09 -5.37 -1.82
N VAL A 57 -3.95 -4.73 -2.12
CA VAL A 57 -2.74 -5.40 -2.56
C VAL A 57 -1.81 -5.59 -1.38
N ASP A 58 -1.41 -6.84 -1.16
CA ASP A 58 -0.36 -7.17 -0.20
C ASP A 58 0.99 -6.75 -0.79
N GLU A 59 1.72 -5.93 -0.06
CA GLU A 59 3.08 -5.56 -0.43
C GLU A 59 4.01 -6.73 -0.74
N ARG A 60 3.75 -7.94 -0.24
CA ARG A 60 4.60 -9.12 -0.49
C ARG A 60 4.50 -9.58 -1.93
N GLU A 61 3.46 -9.17 -2.64
CA GLU A 61 3.27 -9.37 -4.07
C GLU A 61 4.09 -8.36 -4.89
N LEU A 62 4.49 -7.23 -4.29
CA LEU A 62 5.20 -6.13 -4.95
C LEU A 62 6.69 -6.06 -4.58
N LEU A 63 7.00 -6.30 -3.31
CA LEU A 63 8.32 -6.06 -2.75
C LEU A 63 9.15 -7.35 -2.72
N PRO A 64 10.47 -7.25 -2.97
CA PRO A 64 11.36 -8.40 -2.93
C PRO A 64 11.32 -9.14 -1.59
N ARG A 65 11.61 -10.45 -1.63
CA ARG A 65 11.49 -11.31 -0.43
C ARG A 65 12.44 -10.95 0.72
N TRP A 66 13.51 -10.23 0.41
CA TRP A 66 14.54 -9.81 1.35
C TRP A 66 14.21 -8.51 2.11
N LEU A 67 13.15 -7.79 1.72
CA LEU A 67 12.70 -6.57 2.40
C LEU A 67 11.47 -6.89 3.25
N ARG A 68 11.57 -6.80 4.58
CA ARG A 68 10.50 -7.25 5.50
C ARG A 68 10.23 -6.28 6.64
N PRO A 69 8.95 -6.13 7.04
CA PRO A 69 8.59 -5.31 8.19
C PRO A 69 8.98 -6.01 9.49
N PHE A 70 9.45 -5.23 10.46
CA PHE A 70 9.76 -5.66 11.81
C PHE A 70 9.23 -4.62 12.82
N PRO A 71 8.65 -5.05 13.96
CA PRO A 71 8.23 -4.13 15.01
C PRO A 71 9.44 -3.39 15.59
N ASP A 72 9.46 -2.06 15.49
CA ASP A 72 10.59 -1.25 15.95
C ASP A 72 10.67 -1.26 17.49
N PRO A 73 11.72 -1.84 18.10
CA PRO A 73 11.85 -1.94 19.55
C PRO A 73 11.97 -0.57 20.22
N LEU A 74 12.53 0.43 19.53
CA LEU A 74 12.63 1.80 20.04
C LEU A 74 11.27 2.51 20.13
N SER A 75 10.25 1.95 19.48
CA SER A 75 8.88 2.45 19.49
C SER A 75 7.91 1.56 20.28
N PHE A 76 8.43 0.58 21.02
CA PHE A 76 7.63 -0.48 21.65
C PHE A 76 6.72 -1.20 20.62
N GLY A 77 7.23 -1.41 19.41
CA GLY A 77 6.51 -2.07 18.32
C GLY A 77 5.38 -1.25 17.69
N ARG A 78 5.17 0.00 18.09
CA ARG A 78 4.12 0.88 17.50
C ARG A 78 4.43 1.29 16.07
N ARG A 79 5.72 1.37 15.72
CA ARG A 79 6.21 1.69 14.38
C ARG A 79 6.86 0.47 13.75
N ARG A 80 6.95 0.52 12.43
CA ARG A 80 7.61 -0.50 11.62
C ARG A 80 8.93 0.03 11.10
N ILE A 81 9.96 -0.79 11.25
CA ILE A 81 11.20 -0.69 10.49
C ILE A 81 11.25 -1.82 9.47
N TRP A 82 11.96 -1.59 8.39
CA TRP A 82 12.07 -2.53 7.30
C TRP A 82 13.50 -3.00 7.19
N LEU A 83 13.70 -4.28 7.41
CA LEU A 83 15.03 -4.88 7.37
C LEU A 83 15.32 -5.36 5.95
N SER A 84 16.56 -5.15 5.53
CA SER A 84 17.12 -5.57 4.25
C SER A 84 18.48 -6.18 4.49
N VAL A 85 18.86 -7.18 3.67
CA VAL A 85 20.22 -7.74 3.66
C VAL A 85 21.21 -6.88 2.88
N TYR A 86 20.74 -5.83 2.18
CA TYR A 86 21.54 -5.00 1.29
C TYR A 86 21.80 -3.58 1.82
N GLY A 87 21.39 -3.26 3.05
CA GLY A 87 21.56 -1.90 3.57
C GLY A 87 20.92 -1.63 4.92
N PRO A 88 20.94 -0.36 5.37
CA PRO A 88 20.39 0.03 6.66
C PRO A 88 18.86 -0.15 6.71
N PRO A 89 18.27 -0.24 7.91
CA PRO A 89 16.83 -0.34 8.08
C PRO A 89 16.08 0.85 7.44
N LEU A 90 15.04 0.55 6.66
CA LEU A 90 14.19 1.58 6.06
C LEU A 90 13.02 1.93 6.98
N ARG A 91 12.60 3.19 6.93
CA ARG A 91 11.34 3.65 7.55
C ARG A 91 10.16 3.42 6.62
N GLY A 92 8.96 3.25 7.19
CA GLY A 92 7.75 2.96 6.43
C GLY A 92 7.47 3.91 5.26
N TRP A 93 7.81 5.21 5.38
CA TRP A 93 7.65 6.17 4.30
C TRP A 93 8.50 5.84 3.05
N HIS A 94 9.71 5.30 3.22
CA HIS A 94 10.53 4.85 2.09
C HIS A 94 9.85 3.69 1.38
N VAL A 95 9.34 2.74 2.15
CA VAL A 95 8.69 1.55 1.61
C VAL A 95 7.37 1.89 0.92
N GLN A 96 6.64 2.91 1.38
CA GLN A 96 5.50 3.44 0.65
C GLN A 96 5.89 3.94 -0.75
N GLN A 97 7.03 4.64 -0.89
CA GLN A 97 7.51 5.05 -2.22
C GLN A 97 7.91 3.85 -3.07
N LEU A 98 8.62 2.87 -2.50
CA LEU A 98 8.99 1.63 -3.21
C LEU A 98 7.76 0.87 -3.70
N ARG A 99 6.70 0.76 -2.90
CA ARG A 99 5.43 0.11 -3.33
C ARG A 99 4.82 0.83 -4.53
N ARG A 100 4.84 2.17 -4.56
CA ARG A 100 4.32 2.96 -5.67
C ARG A 100 5.12 2.76 -6.97
N LEU A 101 6.44 2.68 -6.86
CA LEU A 101 7.29 2.36 -8.01
C LEU A 101 7.09 0.92 -8.49
N ALA A 102 7.03 -0.03 -7.55
CA ALA A 102 6.86 -1.45 -7.86
C ALA A 102 5.49 -1.72 -8.51
N ILE A 103 4.41 -1.11 -8.04
CA ILE A 103 3.10 -1.31 -8.67
C ILE A 103 3.06 -0.75 -10.08
N ALA A 104 3.68 0.41 -10.32
CA ALA A 104 3.74 1.02 -11.65
C ALA A 104 4.47 0.09 -12.66
N ALA A 105 5.45 -0.69 -12.19
CA ALA A 105 6.14 -1.69 -13.02
C ALA A 105 5.37 -3.02 -13.16
N ALA A 106 4.36 -3.27 -12.32
CA ALA A 106 3.65 -4.56 -12.26
C ALA A 106 2.28 -4.55 -12.94
N ILE A 107 1.74 -3.38 -13.30
CA ILE A 107 0.42 -3.24 -13.91
C ILE A 107 0.53 -2.93 -15.41
N GLU A 108 -0.48 -3.33 -16.17
CA GLU A 108 -0.56 -3.10 -17.62
C GLU A 108 -1.20 -1.74 -17.97
N GLU A 109 -1.91 -1.12 -17.02
CA GLU A 109 -2.47 0.22 -17.17
C GLU A 109 -1.38 1.28 -17.38
N GLU A 110 -1.65 2.26 -18.23
CA GLU A 110 -0.75 3.40 -18.42
C GLU A 110 -0.73 4.26 -17.15
N VAL A 111 0.48 4.69 -16.77
CA VAL A 111 0.78 5.52 -15.60
C VAL A 111 0.68 7.00 -15.94
#